data_AF-A0A7S0FYD0-F1
#
_entry.id   AF-A0A7S0FYD0-F1
#
_cell.length_a   1.000
_cell.length_b   1.000
_cell.length_c   1.000
_cell.angle_alpha   90.00
_cell.angle_beta   90.00
_cell.angle_gamma   90.00
#
_symmetry.space_group_name_H-M   'P 1'
#
loop_
_entity.id
_entity.type
_entity.pdbx_description
1 polymer ?
#
loop_
_entity_poly.entity_id
_entity_poly.type
_entity_poly.pdbx_seq_one_letter_code
_entity_poly.pdbx_strand_id
1 'polypeptide(L)'
;MEVAVTERSTLPEGAILSVRFGPTRRQAPLETLEAQPLKFPSAVESCPEPLKIDVLQPVGSVRLVLRNDETDYRIGLNSSGRTGMAIGLSIRKSKGSEGASAGGGDGGALPGGMRLDDKVMPILGKYQ
;
A
#
# COMPACT_ATOMS: atom_id res chain seq x y z
N MET A 1 5.95 -12.26 19.10
CA MET A 1 7.41 -12.27 18.95
C MET A 1 7.86 -10.97 18.29
N GLU A 2 9.06 -10.47 18.59
CA GLU A 2 9.65 -9.33 17.85
C GLU A 2 11.05 -9.67 17.32
N VAL A 3 11.40 -9.09 16.18
CA VAL A 3 12.70 -9.27 15.51
C VAL A 3 13.31 -7.89 15.28
N ALA A 4 14.40 -7.60 15.99
CA ALA A 4 15.16 -6.36 15.87
C ALA A 4 16.45 -6.59 15.07
N VAL A 5 16.85 -5.60 14.28
CA VAL A 5 18.17 -5.61 13.63
C VAL A 5 19.17 -5.00 14.62
N THR A 6 20.13 -5.79 15.07
CA THR A 6 21.15 -5.35 16.03
C THR A 6 22.41 -4.83 15.34
N GLU A 7 22.73 -5.38 14.17
CA GLU A 7 23.89 -5.00 13.37
C GLU A 7 23.58 -5.15 11.89
N ARG A 8 24.23 -4.31 11.07
CA ARG A 8 24.32 -4.51 9.63
C ARG A 8 25.73 -4.23 9.15
N SER A 9 26.28 -5.14 8.37
CA SER A 9 27.54 -4.93 7.66
C SER A 9 27.38 -5.47 6.25
N THR A 10 28.00 -4.81 5.27
CA THR A 10 28.04 -5.24 3.86
C THR A 10 26.69 -5.35 3.11
N LEU A 11 25.59 -4.87 3.69
CA LEU A 11 24.29 -4.89 3.03
C LEU A 11 24.15 -3.73 2.02
N PRO A 12 23.49 -3.95 0.86
CA PRO A 12 23.24 -2.89 -0.10
C PRO A 12 22.41 -1.75 0.51
N GLU A 13 22.70 -0.53 0.06
CA GLU A 13 21.88 0.63 0.41
C GLU A 13 20.45 0.47 -0.14
N GLY A 14 19.46 0.86 0.66
CA GLY A 14 18.04 0.69 0.31
C GLY A 14 17.56 -0.77 0.30
N ALA A 15 18.32 -1.72 0.84
CA ALA A 15 17.85 -3.08 0.99
C ALA A 15 16.66 -3.17 1.96
N ILE A 16 15.77 -4.10 1.64
CA ILE A 16 14.55 -4.42 2.38
C ILE A 16 14.74 -5.80 3.00
N LEU A 17 14.60 -5.91 4.32
CA LEU A 17 14.60 -7.19 5.00
C LEU A 17 13.17 -7.75 5.00
N SER A 18 13.01 -8.97 4.50
CA SER A 18 11.75 -9.70 4.48
C SER A 18 11.87 -10.91 5.40
N VAL A 19 11.14 -10.89 6.51
CA VAL A 19 11.11 -11.97 7.50
C VAL A 19 9.75 -12.67 7.43
N ARG A 20 9.77 -13.99 7.28
CA ARG A 20 8.56 -14.83 7.31
C ARG A 20 8.63 -15.81 8.48
N PHE A 21 7.57 -15.81 9.27
CA PHE A 21 7.37 -16.72 10.38
C PHE A 21 5.99 -17.36 10.27
N GLY A 22 5.95 -18.64 9.94
CA GLY A 22 4.71 -19.36 9.62
C GLY A 22 3.92 -18.68 8.49
N PRO A 23 2.64 -18.32 8.74
CA PRO A 23 1.80 -17.63 7.76
C PRO A 23 2.09 -16.13 7.65
N THR A 24 2.81 -15.55 8.62
CA THR A 24 3.01 -14.09 8.68
C THR A 24 4.30 -13.69 7.99
N ARG A 25 4.20 -12.79 7.00
CA ARG A 25 5.34 -12.12 6.39
C ARG A 25 5.37 -10.65 6.82
N ARG A 26 6.53 -10.19 7.27
CA ARG A 26 6.81 -8.78 7.57
C ARG A 26 8.03 -8.34 6.77
N GLN A 27 7.95 -7.17 6.15
CA GLN A 27 9.06 -6.61 5.38
C GLN A 27 9.17 -5.11 5.67
N ALA A 28 10.39 -4.62 5.76
CA ALA A 28 10.66 -3.20 5.91
C ALA A 28 12.07 -2.85 5.39
N PRO A 29 12.29 -1.59 4.95
CA PRO A 29 13.62 -1.07 4.68
C PRO A 29 14.53 -1.21 5.89
N LEU A 30 15.82 -1.50 5.68
CA LEU A 30 16.78 -1.65 6.77
C LEU A 30 16.87 -0.41 7.68
N GLU A 31 16.81 0.79 7.09
CA GLU A 31 16.77 2.07 7.82
C GLU A 31 15.62 2.15 8.83
N THR A 32 14.45 1.59 8.50
CA THR A 32 13.32 1.55 9.42
C THR A 32 13.56 0.55 10.55
N LEU A 33 14.25 -0.55 10.24
CA LEU A 33 14.50 -1.64 11.18
C LEU A 33 15.58 -1.34 12.21
N GLU A 34 16.43 -0.36 11.95
CA GLU A 34 17.36 0.19 12.96
C GLU A 34 16.60 0.91 14.08
N ALA A 35 15.45 1.52 13.78
CA ALA A 35 14.64 2.23 14.77
C ALA A 35 13.50 1.38 15.34
N GLN A 36 12.96 0.42 14.56
CA GLN A 36 11.76 -0.29 14.93
C GLN A 36 11.83 -1.80 14.61
N PRO A 37 11.59 -2.68 15.60
CA PRO A 37 11.57 -4.13 15.37
C PRO A 37 10.31 -4.56 14.61
N LEU A 38 10.43 -5.66 13.87
CA LEU A 38 9.30 -6.33 13.24
C LEU A 38 8.50 -7.11 14.28
N LYS A 39 7.20 -6.78 14.41
CA LYS A 39 6.29 -7.46 15.33
C LYS A 39 5.51 -8.57 14.63
N PHE A 40 5.53 -9.75 15.23
CA PHE A 40 4.81 -10.94 14.79
C PHE A 40 3.75 -11.34 15.82
N PRO A 41 2.52 -11.65 15.37
CA PRO A 41 1.42 -12.01 16.27
C PRO A 41 1.64 -13.39 16.91
N SER A 42 2.41 -14.27 16.27
CA SER A 42 2.71 -15.61 16.79
C SER A 42 3.85 -15.58 17.81
N ALA A 43 3.79 -16.51 18.77
CA ALA A 43 4.87 -16.81 19.70
C ALA A 43 5.81 -17.87 19.09
N VAL A 44 7.08 -17.89 19.50
CA VAL A 44 8.08 -18.86 19.00
C VAL A 44 7.63 -20.29 19.29
N GLU A 45 7.07 -20.53 20.48
CA GLU A 45 6.58 -21.83 20.94
C GLU A 45 5.38 -22.35 20.12
N SER A 46 4.62 -21.44 19.49
CA SER A 46 3.40 -21.76 18.75
C SER A 46 3.63 -22.12 17.28
N CYS A 47 4.87 -22.03 16.79
CA CYS A 47 5.21 -22.24 15.39
C CYS A 47 6.53 -23.04 15.29
N PRO A 48 6.48 -24.33 14.91
CA PRO A 48 7.67 -25.16 14.78
C PRO A 48 8.48 -24.85 13.51
N GLU A 49 7.96 -24.00 12.63
CA GLU A 49 8.63 -23.64 11.38
C GLU A 49 9.82 -22.69 11.61
N PRO A 50 10.92 -22.86 10.87
CA PRO A 50 12.06 -21.96 10.97
C PRO A 50 11.71 -20.55 10.47
N LEU A 51 12.37 -19.56 11.06
CA LEU A 51 12.29 -18.18 10.61
C LEU A 51 13.01 -18.03 9.27
N LYS A 52 12.28 -17.68 8.21
CA LYS A 52 12.89 -17.39 6.91
C LYS A 52 13.24 -15.91 6.81
N ILE A 53 14.49 -15.61 6.47
CA ILE A 53 15.01 -14.25 6.31
C ILE A 53 15.50 -14.08 4.86
N ASP A 54 14.91 -13.15 4.13
CA ASP A 54 15.29 -12.79 2.76
C ASP A 54 15.75 -11.31 2.74
N VAL A 55 16.86 -11.03 2.07
CA VAL A 55 17.31 -9.65 1.78
C VAL A 55 16.92 -9.32 0.34
N LEU A 56 16.11 -8.29 0.17
CA LEU A 56 15.59 -7.85 -1.12
C LEU A 56 16.17 -6.49 -1.46
N GLN A 57 16.39 -6.24 -2.75
CA GLN A 57 16.82 -4.93 -3.24
C GLN A 57 15.82 -4.41 -4.27
N PRO A 58 15.35 -3.16 -4.15
CA PRO A 58 14.56 -2.53 -5.20
C PRO A 58 15.37 -2.48 -6.50
N VAL A 59 14.87 -3.14 -7.53
CA VAL A 59 15.51 -3.18 -8.87
C VAL A 59 14.91 -2.15 -9.83
N GLY A 60 13.82 -1.47 -9.48
CA GLY A 60 13.19 -0.46 -10.32
C GLY A 60 12.00 0.16 -9.58
N SER A 61 11.72 1.43 -9.87
CA SER A 61 10.60 2.16 -9.28
C SER A 61 10.01 3.12 -10.30
N VAL A 62 8.68 3.15 -10.40
CA VAL A 62 7.96 3.99 -11.36
C VAL A 62 6.64 4.44 -10.73
N ARG A 63 6.22 5.65 -11.05
CA ARG A 63 4.90 6.18 -10.67
C ARG A 63 3.94 6.02 -11.83
N LEU A 64 2.85 5.30 -11.61
CA LEU A 64 1.76 5.15 -12.56
C LEU A 64 0.62 6.10 -12.19
N VAL A 65 0.14 6.88 -13.16
CA VAL A 65 -1.10 7.67 -13.02
C VAL A 65 -2.27 6.84 -13.53
N LEU A 66 -3.26 6.62 -12.66
CA LEU A 66 -4.45 5.84 -13.00
C LEU A 66 -5.49 6.71 -13.72
N ARG A 67 -6.12 6.15 -14.75
CA ARG A 67 -7.28 6.72 -15.44
C ARG A 67 -8.53 5.91 -15.12
N ASN A 68 -9.68 6.57 -15.14
CA ASN A 68 -10.96 5.95 -14.77
C ASN A 68 -11.45 4.92 -15.81
N ASP A 69 -11.01 5.05 -17.06
CA ASP A 69 -11.42 4.26 -18.22
C ASP A 69 -10.37 3.22 -18.66
N GLU A 70 -9.20 3.19 -18.03
CA GLU A 70 -8.10 2.29 -18.36
C GLU A 70 -7.84 1.32 -17.20
N THR A 71 -7.99 0.02 -17.47
CA THR A 71 -7.76 -1.05 -16.48
C THR A 71 -6.43 -1.75 -16.67
N ASP A 72 -5.88 -1.75 -17.88
CA ASP A 72 -4.72 -2.54 -18.24
C ASP A 72 -3.58 -1.62 -18.66
N TYR A 73 -2.48 -1.66 -17.90
CA TYR A 73 -1.33 -0.79 -18.08
C TYR A 73 -0.09 -1.62 -18.40
N ARG A 74 0.73 -1.14 -19.33
CA ARG A 74 2.07 -1.68 -19.55
C ARG A 74 3.10 -0.63 -19.21
N ILE A 75 3.95 -0.94 -18.24
CA ILE A 75 4.82 0.05 -17.60
C ILE A 75 6.27 -0.39 -17.77
N GLY A 76 7.10 0.49 -18.29
CA GLY A 76 8.55 0.30 -18.29
C GLY A 76 9.13 0.58 -16.89
N LEU A 77 9.95 -0.33 -16.38
CA LEU A 77 10.74 -0.12 -15.18
C LEU A 77 12.14 0.28 -15.61
N ASN A 78 12.53 1.51 -15.33
CA ASN A 78 13.90 1.97 -15.48
C ASN A 78 14.71 1.58 -14.24
N SER A 79 15.77 0.81 -14.46
CA SER A 79 16.76 0.45 -13.45
C SER A 79 18.10 1.02 -13.86
N SER A 80 18.90 1.49 -12.89
CA SER A 80 20.29 1.86 -13.10
C SER A 80 21.09 0.62 -13.54
N GLY A 81 21.17 0.39 -14.85
CA GLY A 81 21.97 -0.67 -15.47
C GLY A 81 21.20 -1.83 -16.08
N ARG A 82 19.85 -1.85 -16.04
CA ARG A 82 19.04 -2.84 -16.76
C ARG A 82 18.00 -2.17 -17.64
N THR A 83 18.15 -2.34 -18.94
CA THR A 83 17.20 -1.86 -19.96
C THR A 83 16.20 -2.96 -20.32
N GLY A 84 14.95 -2.60 -20.59
CA GLY A 84 13.95 -3.52 -21.13
C GLY A 84 13.06 -4.23 -20.10
N MET A 85 13.08 -3.83 -18.83
CA MET A 85 12.13 -4.34 -17.84
C MET A 85 10.76 -3.70 -18.07
N ALA A 86 9.72 -4.52 -18.22
CA ALA A 86 8.35 -4.04 -18.32
C ALA A 86 7.41 -4.94 -17.51
N ILE A 87 6.38 -4.33 -16.93
CA ILE A 87 5.33 -5.03 -16.20
C ILE A 87 3.96 -4.67 -16.77
N GLY A 88 3.13 -5.68 -16.99
CA GLY A 88 1.71 -5.51 -17.30
C GLY A 88 0.90 -5.59 -16.01
N LEU A 89 0.05 -4.60 -15.74
CA LEU A 89 -0.82 -4.56 -14.56
C LEU A 89 -2.28 -4.44 -15.02
N SER A 90 -3.15 -5.27 -14.43
CA SER A 90 -4.61 -5.16 -14.59
C SER A 90 -5.21 -4.73 -13.25
N ILE A 91 -5.79 -3.53 -13.21
CA ILE A 91 -6.29 -2.90 -12.00
C ILE A 91 -7.80 -3.02 -11.97
N ARG A 92 -8.31 -3.67 -10.92
CA ARG A 92 -9.74 -3.87 -10.70
C ARG A 92 -10.13 -3.28 -9.35
N LYS A 93 -11.30 -2.65 -9.29
CA LYS A 93 -11.89 -2.24 -8.02
C LYS A 93 -12.28 -3.50 -7.24
N SER A 94 -11.67 -3.72 -6.07
CA SER A 94 -12.21 -4.68 -5.12
C SER A 94 -13.54 -4.13 -4.61
N LYS A 95 -14.63 -4.90 -4.69
CA LYS A 95 -15.84 -4.57 -3.94
C LYS A 95 -15.43 -4.53 -2.47
N GLY A 96 -15.35 -3.33 -1.90
CA GLY A 96 -15.07 -3.18 -0.47
C GLY A 96 -16.13 -3.97 0.29
N SER A 97 -15.69 -4.77 1.26
CA SER A 97 -16.60 -5.27 2.28
C SER A 97 -17.19 -4.05 3.00
N GLU A 98 -18.43 -3.70 2.66
CA GLU A 98 -19.28 -2.87 3.51
C GLU A 98 -19.46 -3.63 4.83
N GLY A 99 -18.55 -3.37 5.76
CA GLY A 99 -18.63 -3.79 7.14
C GLY A 99 -19.75 -2.99 7.80
N ALA A 100 -20.79 -3.72 8.18
CA ALA A 100 -21.95 -3.25 8.91
C ALA A 100 -21.56 -2.42 10.15
N SER A 101 -22.08 -1.19 10.24
CA SER A 101 -22.36 -0.54 11.51
C SER A 101 -23.88 -0.43 11.66
N ALA A 102 -24.46 -1.44 12.32
CA ALA A 102 -25.84 -1.41 12.78
C ALA A 102 -25.86 -0.97 14.27
N GLY A 103 -26.70 0.03 14.57
CA GLY A 103 -27.24 0.37 15.90
C GLY A 103 -26.46 1.44 16.68
N GLY A 104 -27.06 2.53 17.19
CA GLY A 104 -28.46 2.95 17.18
C GLY A 104 -28.71 4.24 17.99
N GLY A 105 -29.87 4.86 17.72
CA GLY A 105 -30.60 5.83 18.56
C GLY A 105 -30.17 7.31 18.42
N ASP A 106 -31.03 8.31 18.48
CA ASP A 106 -32.50 8.50 18.45
C ASP A 106 -32.71 10.03 18.47
N GLY A 107 -33.80 10.52 17.87
CA GLY A 107 -34.41 11.81 18.24
C GLY A 107 -34.06 13.05 17.42
N GLY A 108 -35.07 13.57 16.70
CA GLY A 108 -35.18 15.01 16.42
C GLY A 108 -35.64 15.41 15.01
N ALA A 109 -36.91 15.16 14.68
CA ALA A 109 -37.57 15.84 13.57
C ALA A 109 -37.79 17.34 13.89
N LEU A 110 -37.71 18.22 12.87
CA LEU A 110 -38.79 19.11 12.39
C LEU A 110 -38.27 20.13 11.33
N PRO A 111 -39.17 20.76 10.52
CA PRO A 111 -39.03 20.85 9.06
C PRO A 111 -38.80 22.28 8.54
N GLY A 112 -38.44 22.42 7.25
CA GLY A 112 -38.67 23.68 6.54
C GLY A 112 -37.84 23.90 5.27
N GLY A 113 -38.50 23.82 4.11
CA GLY A 113 -38.44 24.88 3.10
C GLY A 113 -37.33 24.86 2.04
N MET A 114 -37.81 24.80 0.79
CA MET A 114 -37.27 25.44 -0.44
C MET A 114 -36.28 24.65 -1.32
N ARG A 115 -36.86 24.13 -2.43
CA ARG A 115 -36.21 23.94 -3.72
C ARG A 115 -35.75 25.29 -4.27
N LEU A 116 -34.56 25.33 -4.87
CA LEU A 116 -34.24 26.30 -5.90
C LEU A 116 -33.56 25.57 -7.06
N ASP A 117 -34.33 25.38 -8.12
CA ASP A 117 -33.84 25.07 -9.46
C ASP A 117 -33.01 26.27 -9.98
N ASP A 118 -32.21 26.01 -11.02
CA ASP A 118 -31.53 26.99 -11.86
C ASP A 118 -30.33 27.77 -11.29
N LYS A 119 -29.13 27.32 -11.69
CA LYS A 119 -28.16 28.20 -12.37
C LYS A 119 -27.18 27.43 -13.24
N VAL A 120 -27.43 27.55 -14.54
CA VAL A 120 -26.58 27.21 -15.68
C VAL A 120 -25.41 28.22 -15.78
N MET A 121 -24.16 27.69 -15.79
CA MET A 121 -22.94 28.13 -16.53
C MET A 121 -22.36 29.55 -16.25
N PRO A 122 -21.05 29.85 -16.46
CA PRO A 122 -20.19 29.28 -17.51
C PRO A 122 -18.75 28.90 -17.17
N ILE A 123 -18.23 28.05 -18.05
CA ILE A 123 -16.84 27.69 -18.28
C ILE A 123 -16.17 28.84 -19.03
N LEU A 124 -15.08 29.44 -18.52
CA LEU A 124 -13.99 30.01 -19.33
C LEU A 124 -12.80 30.48 -18.48
N GLY A 125 -11.58 30.13 -18.90
CA GLY A 125 -10.31 30.66 -18.39
C GLY A 125 -9.16 29.75 -18.82
N LYS A 126 -8.83 29.65 -20.11
CA LYS A 126 -7.84 30.48 -20.84
C LYS A 126 -6.44 30.45 -20.20
N TYR A 127 -5.57 29.69 -20.86
CA TYR A 127 -4.13 29.90 -21.08
C TYR A 127 -3.57 31.24 -20.59
N GLN A 128 -2.56 31.15 -19.72
CA GLN A 128 -1.30 31.88 -19.81
C GLN A 128 -0.18 30.95 -19.37
#